data_AF-A0AAE3MGA7-F1
#
_entry.id   AF-A0AAE3MGA7-F1
#
_cell.length_a   1.000
_cell.length_b   1.000
_cell.length_c   1.000
_cell.angle_alpha   90.00
_cell.angle_beta   90.00
_cell.angle_gamma   90.00
#
_symmetry.space_group_name_H-M   'P 1'
#
loop_
_entity.id
_entity.type
_entity.pdbx_description
1 polymer ?
#
loop_
_entity_poly.entity_id
_entity_poly.type
_entity_poly.pdbx_seq_one_letter_code
_entity_poly.pdbx_strand_id
1 'polypeptide(L)'
;MKKNVMAWCLIVVCSTAIYSQKAKRYALKSGYVKLELTGSTVGTKELWWDDFGEKTCEIEKSVTTTKLFGMKTTEEKHAKTIVVKDNYWTVNYIENTGCKGTVPGYNIGQEISESMTEEEREAFANGVLESMGGQKLGSESLNGYSCDVFTIMGCKSWLYKGVAIKSEVKVMGIVNNEMFTDLKPGISVPASTFTAPTDVNYQDLSAAQNNFFAQMGNMPAMEDMDDDDDDLQIPVEYPFDKFKSVVNGFSYGGYKSWGVNSVFGVHASTLTKGFSSLTIVAESRKNAEEGEYSGMEKFTHNGHNCYYGEMEEEEGTALIIDYPAYDMYIIIAALPTMDKSTLVSISDKLQF
;
A
#
# COMPACT_ATOMS: atom_id res chain seq x y z
N MET A 1 16.58 29.78 0.40
CA MET A 1 15.29 29.12 0.10
C MET A 1 15.31 27.77 0.78
N LYS A 2 14.53 27.62 1.85
CA LYS A 2 14.44 26.39 2.64
C LYS A 2 13.80 25.33 1.73
N LYS A 3 14.53 24.27 1.42
CA LYS A 3 13.96 23.11 0.73
C LYS A 3 13.00 22.47 1.74
N ASN A 4 11.71 22.52 1.44
CA ASN A 4 10.72 21.69 2.11
C ASN A 4 11.06 20.24 1.77
N VAL A 5 11.88 19.62 2.61
CA VAL A 5 12.14 18.18 2.61
C VAL A 5 10.92 17.57 3.30
N MET A 6 9.82 17.48 2.54
CA MET A 6 8.61 16.80 2.99
C MET A 6 8.77 15.32 2.65
N ALA A 7 9.14 14.58 3.69
CA ALA A 7 9.00 13.16 3.91
C ALA A 7 8.35 12.33 2.77
N TRP A 8 9.17 11.58 2.05
CA TRP A 8 8.75 10.38 1.32
C TRP A 8 9.69 9.21 1.66
N CYS A 9 9.88 8.97 2.95
CA CYS A 9 10.47 7.73 3.45
C CYS A 9 9.38 6.66 3.62
N LEU A 10 8.68 6.31 2.53
CA LEU A 10 7.75 5.15 2.55
C LEU A 10 7.39 4.68 1.14
N ILE A 11 8.40 4.27 0.37
CA ILE A 11 8.23 3.05 -0.43
C ILE A 11 9.02 1.97 0.33
N VAL A 12 8.37 1.41 1.35
CA VAL A 12 8.61 0.01 1.68
C VAL A 12 8.20 -0.72 0.41
N VAL A 13 9.17 -0.96 -0.49
CA VAL A 13 8.99 -1.97 -1.53
C VAL A 13 8.48 -3.18 -0.77
N CYS A 14 7.29 -3.61 -1.14
CA CYS A 14 6.62 -4.79 -0.61
C CYS A 14 7.61 -5.96 -0.61
N SER A 15 8.41 -6.09 0.44
CA SER A 15 8.83 -7.38 0.93
C SER A 15 7.53 -7.95 1.46
N THR A 16 6.74 -8.56 0.58
CA THR A 16 5.57 -9.36 0.94
C THR A 16 6.07 -10.56 1.74
N ALA A 17 6.51 -10.31 2.97
CA ALA A 17 6.32 -11.23 4.05
C ALA A 17 4.85 -11.07 4.41
N ILE A 18 4.02 -11.86 3.73
CA ILE A 18 2.67 -12.13 4.20
C ILE A 18 2.82 -12.55 5.66
N TYR A 19 2.13 -11.84 6.53
CA TYR A 19 2.23 -11.99 7.98
C TYR A 19 1.99 -13.45 8.41
N SER A 20 3.02 -14.10 8.96
CA SER A 20 2.91 -15.21 9.92
C SER A 20 4.31 -15.49 10.50
N GLN A 21 4.66 -14.93 11.67
CA GLN A 21 6.05 -14.94 12.15
C GLN A 21 6.47 -16.13 13.00
N LYS A 22 5.56 -17.01 13.44
CA LYS A 22 5.98 -18.33 13.99
C LYS A 22 6.19 -19.41 12.91
N ALA A 23 5.78 -19.13 11.68
CA ALA A 23 6.12 -19.83 10.45
C ALA A 23 7.29 -19.02 9.95
N LYS A 24 8.43 -19.26 10.60
CA LYS A 24 9.77 -18.93 10.13
C LYS A 24 9.74 -18.16 8.81
N ARG A 25 9.91 -16.83 8.86
CA ARG A 25 9.85 -15.94 7.68
C ARG A 25 10.61 -16.54 6.49
N TYR A 26 11.72 -17.20 6.80
CA TYR A 26 12.44 -18.08 5.88
C TYR A 26 12.49 -19.49 6.42
N ALA A 27 12.32 -20.50 5.56
CA ALA A 27 12.57 -21.89 5.96
C ALA A 27 14.07 -22.19 6.23
N LEU A 28 14.95 -21.23 5.90
CA LEU A 28 16.39 -21.27 6.14
C LEU A 28 16.74 -20.45 7.39
N LYS A 29 17.53 -21.03 8.30
CA LYS A 29 17.92 -20.35 9.55
C LYS A 29 18.66 -19.04 9.28
N SER A 30 19.63 -19.05 8.37
CA SER A 30 20.48 -17.90 8.10
C SER A 30 20.91 -17.89 6.64
N GLY A 31 21.44 -16.76 6.18
CA GLY A 31 22.03 -16.67 4.87
C GLY A 31 22.25 -15.25 4.39
N TYR A 32 22.59 -15.15 3.11
CA TYR A 32 22.81 -13.92 2.39
C TYR A 32 22.30 -14.02 0.96
N VAL A 33 21.74 -12.94 0.44
CA VAL A 33 21.43 -12.77 -0.98
C VAL A 33 21.82 -11.38 -1.45
N LYS A 34 22.42 -11.31 -2.64
CA LYS A 34 22.64 -10.07 -3.39
C LYS A 34 21.77 -10.07 -4.62
N LEU A 35 21.03 -8.99 -4.79
CA LEU A 35 20.14 -8.72 -5.92
C LEU A 35 20.71 -7.57 -6.75
N GLU A 36 20.70 -7.74 -8.06
CA GLU A 36 20.87 -6.66 -9.01
C GLU A 36 19.50 -6.08 -9.36
N LEU A 37 19.39 -4.75 -9.30
CA LEU A 37 18.17 -4.00 -9.62
C LEU A 37 18.32 -3.43 -11.03
N THR A 38 17.31 -3.63 -11.87
CA THR A 38 17.29 -3.14 -13.25
C THR A 38 15.92 -2.55 -13.62
N GLY A 39 15.89 -1.73 -14.66
CA GLY A 39 14.69 -1.05 -15.13
C GLY A 39 14.66 0.42 -14.73
N SER A 40 13.56 0.90 -14.16
CA SER A 40 13.41 2.26 -13.66
C SER A 40 14.30 2.50 -12.44
N THR A 41 14.50 1.48 -11.59
CA THR A 41 15.46 1.48 -10.49
C THR A 41 16.66 0.62 -10.84
N VAL A 42 17.85 1.22 -10.82
CA VAL A 42 19.12 0.53 -11.12
C VAL A 42 20.03 0.57 -9.90
N GLY A 43 20.63 -0.57 -9.55
CA GLY A 43 21.51 -0.64 -8.39
C GLY A 43 21.65 -2.04 -7.81
N THR A 44 21.90 -2.10 -6.51
CA THR A 44 22.08 -3.35 -5.78
C THR A 44 21.31 -3.35 -4.48
N LYS A 45 20.76 -4.50 -4.12
CA LYS A 45 20.18 -4.77 -2.81
C LYS A 45 20.85 -6.00 -2.21
N GLU A 46 21.25 -5.91 -0.95
CA GLU A 46 21.89 -7.00 -0.22
C GLU A 46 21.07 -7.29 1.03
N LEU A 47 20.76 -8.56 1.28
CA LEU A 47 19.99 -9.00 2.43
C LEU A 47 20.76 -10.09 3.16
N TRP A 48 21.01 -9.86 4.44
CA TRP A 48 21.45 -10.87 5.39
C TRP A 48 20.28 -11.23 6.31
N TRP A 49 20.17 -12.51 6.63
CA TRP A 49 19.22 -12.97 7.63
C TRP A 49 19.82 -13.98 8.59
N ASP A 50 19.28 -14.02 9.79
CA ASP A 50 19.53 -15.04 10.79
C ASP A 50 18.25 -15.32 11.58
N ASP A 51 18.28 -16.41 12.34
CA ASP A 51 17.17 -16.89 13.17
C ASP A 51 15.84 -16.98 12.40
N PHE A 52 15.90 -17.60 11.22
CA PHE A 52 14.77 -17.80 10.31
C PHE A 52 14.07 -16.50 9.88
N GLY A 53 14.80 -15.38 9.92
CA GLY A 53 14.32 -14.06 9.54
C GLY A 53 13.79 -13.21 10.70
N GLU A 54 13.96 -13.64 11.97
CA GLU A 54 13.78 -12.73 13.12
C GLU A 54 14.85 -11.63 13.13
N LYS A 55 15.99 -11.85 12.48
CA LYS A 55 17.02 -10.85 12.28
C LYS A 55 17.25 -10.66 10.79
N THR A 56 17.10 -9.44 10.31
CA THR A 56 17.44 -9.08 8.94
C THR A 56 18.24 -7.80 8.90
N CYS A 57 19.17 -7.73 7.96
CA CYS A 57 19.85 -6.51 7.57
C CYS A 57 19.74 -6.40 6.05
N GLU A 58 19.15 -5.33 5.56
CA GLU A 58 19.09 -4.99 4.15
C GLU A 58 19.93 -3.74 3.90
N ILE A 59 20.71 -3.76 2.83
CA ILE A 59 21.39 -2.56 2.31
C ILE A 59 20.95 -2.39 0.86
N GLU A 60 20.41 -1.22 0.55
CA GLU A 60 20.06 -0.85 -0.81
C GLU A 60 20.90 0.35 -1.24
N LYS A 61 21.52 0.23 -2.42
CA LYS A 61 22.16 1.33 -3.12
C LYS A 61 21.62 1.38 -4.54
N SER A 62 20.83 2.39 -4.84
CA SER A 62 20.08 2.44 -6.10
C SER A 62 19.88 3.88 -6.59
N VAL A 63 19.58 3.98 -7.88
CA VAL A 63 19.14 5.20 -8.53
C VAL A 63 17.82 4.88 -9.22
N THR A 64 16.76 5.59 -8.83
CA THR A 64 15.44 5.47 -9.44
C THR A 64 15.22 6.61 -10.41
N THR A 65 14.94 6.27 -11.66
CA THR A 65 14.54 7.20 -12.72
C THR A 65 13.06 7.01 -13.00
N THR A 66 12.27 8.03 -12.67
CA THR A 66 10.85 8.07 -12.99
C THR A 66 10.65 9.03 -14.16
N LYS A 67 9.91 8.56 -15.17
CA LYS A 67 9.51 9.38 -16.33
C LYS A 67 7.99 9.48 -16.29
N LEU A 68 7.49 10.64 -15.90
CA LEU A 68 6.06 10.96 -15.91
C LEU A 68 5.89 12.22 -16.75
N PHE A 69 4.97 12.18 -17.72
CA PHE A 69 4.61 13.34 -18.56
C PHE A 69 5.80 14.04 -19.25
N GLY A 70 6.80 13.27 -19.70
CA GLY A 70 8.00 13.82 -20.34
C GLY A 70 9.01 14.49 -19.40
N MET A 71 8.67 14.63 -18.10
CA MET A 71 9.59 15.04 -17.06
C MET A 71 10.34 13.81 -16.52
N LYS A 72 11.66 13.94 -16.41
CA LYS A 72 12.53 12.92 -15.84
C LYS A 72 12.96 13.38 -14.44
N THR A 73 12.56 12.63 -13.42
CA THR A 73 13.11 12.76 -12.08
C THR A 73 14.11 11.63 -11.83
N THR A 74 15.13 11.92 -11.02
CA THR A 74 16.13 10.94 -10.63
C THR A 74 16.39 11.09 -9.15
N GLU A 75 16.28 9.98 -8.42
CA GLU A 75 16.44 9.91 -6.98
C GLU A 75 17.50 8.87 -6.65
N GLU A 76 18.46 9.24 -5.82
CA GLU A 76 19.47 8.32 -5.30
C GLU A 76 19.04 7.80 -3.93
N LYS A 77 19.29 6.52 -3.69
CA LYS A 77 19.08 5.87 -2.40
C LYS A 77 20.35 5.15 -1.97
N HIS A 78 20.75 5.38 -0.73
CA HIS A 78 21.74 4.55 -0.06
C HIS A 78 21.26 4.36 1.39
N ALA A 79 20.65 3.23 1.66
CA ALA A 79 19.97 2.98 2.92
C ALA A 79 20.32 1.62 3.52
N LYS A 80 20.33 1.55 4.85
CA LYS A 80 20.44 0.30 5.61
C LYS A 80 19.22 0.15 6.50
N THR A 81 18.55 -0.99 6.38
CA THR A 81 17.41 -1.36 7.23
C THR A 81 17.77 -2.57 8.05
N ILE A 82 17.64 -2.49 9.37
CA ILE A 82 17.86 -3.59 10.29
C ILE A 82 16.54 -3.88 10.99
N VAL A 83 16.19 -5.15 11.08
CA VAL A 83 15.07 -5.63 11.89
C VAL A 83 15.61 -6.70 12.83
N VAL A 84 15.31 -6.56 14.12
CA VAL A 84 15.58 -7.56 15.15
C VAL A 84 14.31 -7.73 15.96
N LYS A 85 13.63 -8.86 15.75
CA LYS A 85 12.31 -9.14 16.32
C LYS A 85 11.31 -8.03 15.96
N ASP A 86 10.75 -7.38 16.97
CA ASP A 86 9.80 -6.30 16.87
C ASP A 86 10.47 -4.94 16.69
N ASN A 87 11.79 -4.81 16.73
CA ASN A 87 12.48 -3.53 16.59
C ASN A 87 13.04 -3.35 15.18
N TYR A 88 12.99 -2.13 14.66
CA TYR A 88 13.64 -1.77 13.40
C TYR A 88 14.44 -0.48 13.49
N TRP A 89 15.42 -0.37 12.61
CA TRP A 89 16.22 0.83 12.36
C TRP A 89 16.41 1.00 10.87
N THR A 90 16.22 2.21 10.37
CA THR A 90 16.52 2.58 8.98
C THR A 90 17.47 3.76 9.00
N VAL A 91 18.56 3.65 8.25
CA VAL A 91 19.56 4.70 8.05
C VAL A 91 19.52 5.15 6.61
N ASN A 92 19.48 6.45 6.38
CA ASN A 92 19.76 7.10 5.11
C ASN A 92 21.20 7.61 5.12
N TYR A 93 22.10 6.96 4.38
CA TYR A 93 23.51 7.34 4.31
C TYR A 93 23.77 8.59 3.46
N ILE A 94 22.81 9.01 2.62
CA ILE A 94 22.95 10.26 1.83
C ILE A 94 22.76 11.47 2.74
N GLU A 95 21.76 11.41 3.61
CA GLU A 95 21.42 12.50 4.53
C GLU A 95 22.09 12.37 5.90
N ASN A 96 22.66 11.20 6.19
CA ASN A 96 23.17 10.81 7.51
C ASN A 96 22.13 10.94 8.63
N THR A 97 20.89 10.58 8.31
CA THR A 97 19.73 10.57 9.21
C THR A 97 19.19 9.15 9.33
N GLY A 98 18.36 8.90 10.34
CA GLY A 98 17.68 7.62 10.46
C GLY A 98 16.37 7.71 11.21
N CYS A 99 15.62 6.62 11.16
CA CYS A 99 14.45 6.40 12.00
C CYS A 99 14.52 5.03 12.66
N LYS A 100 13.85 4.89 13.80
CA LYS A 100 13.72 3.63 14.53
C LYS A 100 12.32 3.50 15.09
N GLY A 101 11.91 2.28 15.37
CA GLY A 101 10.66 2.03 16.08
C GLY A 101 10.38 0.55 16.21
N THR A 102 9.10 0.23 16.39
CA THR A 102 8.64 -1.16 16.46
C THR A 102 7.84 -1.56 15.23
N VAL A 103 7.96 -2.83 14.83
CA VAL A 103 7.20 -3.43 13.73
C VAL A 103 5.74 -3.54 14.17
N PRO A 104 4.80 -2.82 13.53
CA PRO A 104 3.42 -2.86 13.93
C PRO A 104 2.82 -4.26 13.76
N GLY A 105 2.00 -4.68 14.74
CA GLY A 105 1.34 -5.98 14.72
C GLY A 105 2.27 -7.18 14.91
N TYR A 106 3.55 -6.99 15.28
CA TYR A 106 4.50 -8.09 15.53
C TYR A 106 3.94 -9.11 16.53
N ASN A 107 3.50 -8.65 17.71
CA ASN A 107 2.98 -9.53 18.76
C ASN A 107 1.67 -10.22 18.34
N ILE A 108 0.76 -9.50 17.68
CA ILE A 108 -0.50 -10.05 17.18
C ILE A 108 -0.21 -11.16 16.15
N GLY A 109 0.73 -10.90 15.22
CA GLY A 109 1.17 -11.87 14.23
C GLY A 109 1.82 -13.10 14.88
N GLN A 110 2.52 -12.95 16.00
CA GLN A 110 3.03 -14.08 16.77
C GLN A 110 1.87 -14.88 17.38
N GLU A 111 0.98 -14.24 18.14
CA GLU A 111 -0.15 -14.86 18.85
C GLU A 111 -1.11 -15.63 17.93
N ILE A 112 -1.53 -15.03 16.82
CA ILE A 112 -2.38 -15.68 15.80
C ILE A 112 -1.71 -16.95 15.32
N SER A 113 -0.39 -16.91 15.17
CA SER A 113 0.34 -17.97 14.54
C SER A 113 0.86 -19.02 15.54
N GLU A 114 0.81 -18.73 16.84
CA GLU A 114 0.93 -19.68 17.95
C GLU A 114 -0.28 -20.59 18.10
N SER A 115 -1.45 -20.05 17.73
CA SER A 115 -2.74 -20.70 17.93
C SER A 115 -3.21 -21.54 16.74
N MET A 116 -2.46 -21.54 15.64
CA MET A 116 -2.81 -22.22 14.38
C MET A 116 -1.88 -23.41 14.07
N THR A 117 -2.44 -24.46 13.47
CA THR A 117 -1.66 -25.55 12.86
C THR A 117 -0.95 -25.09 11.58
N GLU A 118 -0.03 -25.90 11.05
CA GLU A 118 0.67 -25.55 9.80
C GLU A 118 -0.30 -25.38 8.62
N GLU A 119 -1.30 -26.26 8.52
CA GLU A 119 -2.33 -26.19 7.47
C GLU A 119 -3.19 -24.92 7.61
N GLU A 120 -3.56 -24.54 8.84
CA GLU A 120 -4.32 -23.32 9.11
C GLU A 120 -3.52 -22.06 8.77
N ARG A 121 -2.20 -22.08 8.99
CA ARG A 121 -1.31 -20.97 8.64
C ARG A 121 -1.14 -20.83 7.14
N GLU A 122 -1.02 -21.94 6.42
CA GLU A 122 -0.98 -21.91 4.95
C GLU A 122 -2.29 -21.37 4.38
N ALA A 123 -3.44 -21.82 4.92
CA ALA A 123 -4.74 -21.32 4.53
C ALA A 123 -4.90 -19.81 4.85
N PHE A 124 -4.46 -19.37 6.03
CA PHE A 124 -4.46 -17.97 6.43
C PHE A 124 -3.57 -17.12 5.52
N ALA A 125 -2.34 -17.56 5.25
CA ALA A 125 -1.41 -16.86 4.38
C ALA A 125 -1.95 -16.75 2.94
N ASN A 126 -2.57 -17.81 2.41
CA ASN A 126 -3.25 -17.77 1.12
C ASN A 126 -4.45 -16.82 1.14
N GLY A 127 -5.25 -16.81 2.20
CA GLY A 127 -6.37 -15.89 2.35
C GLY A 127 -5.94 -14.42 2.40
N VAL A 128 -4.81 -14.12 3.07
CA VAL A 128 -4.21 -12.77 3.08
C VAL A 128 -3.64 -12.41 1.70
N LEU A 129 -2.97 -13.35 1.03
CA LEU A 129 -2.47 -13.13 -0.33
C LEU A 129 -3.62 -12.82 -1.30
N GLU A 130 -4.69 -13.61 -1.27
CA GLU A 130 -5.88 -13.44 -2.10
C GLU A 130 -6.63 -12.15 -1.79
N SER A 131 -6.74 -11.77 -0.51
CA SER A 131 -7.40 -10.51 -0.12
C SER A 131 -6.65 -9.29 -0.64
N MET A 132 -5.33 -9.39 -0.78
CA MET A 132 -4.48 -8.38 -1.42
C MET A 132 -4.45 -8.50 -2.96
N GLY A 133 -5.31 -9.33 -3.56
CA GLY A 133 -5.39 -9.52 -5.01
C GLY A 133 -4.22 -10.33 -5.59
N GLY A 134 -3.50 -11.07 -4.75
CA GLY A 134 -2.42 -11.95 -5.16
C GLY A 134 -2.84 -13.41 -5.30
N GLN A 135 -1.98 -14.22 -5.90
CA GLN A 135 -2.17 -15.66 -6.06
C GLN A 135 -0.83 -16.39 -6.25
N LYS A 136 -0.79 -17.67 -5.85
CA LYS A 136 0.30 -18.59 -6.19
C LYS A 136 0.15 -19.08 -7.62
N LEU A 137 1.19 -18.92 -8.43
CA LEU A 137 1.24 -19.34 -9.83
C LEU A 137 1.81 -20.76 -10.01
N GLY A 138 2.53 -21.27 -9.02
CA GLY A 138 3.13 -22.61 -9.04
C GLY A 138 4.57 -22.59 -8.53
N SER A 139 5.40 -23.46 -9.10
CA SER A 139 6.83 -23.51 -8.79
C SER A 139 7.66 -23.48 -10.07
N GLU A 140 8.77 -22.76 -10.04
CA GLU A 140 9.71 -22.63 -11.16
C GLU A 140 11.15 -22.84 -10.65
N SER A 141 12.04 -23.36 -11.51
CA SER A 141 13.47 -23.47 -11.18
C SER A 141 14.22 -22.24 -11.69
N LEU A 142 14.95 -21.56 -10.80
CA LEU A 142 15.78 -20.42 -11.13
C LEU A 142 17.24 -20.74 -10.76
N ASN A 143 18.11 -20.92 -11.76
CA ASN A 143 19.52 -21.27 -11.58
C ASN A 143 19.75 -22.46 -10.61
N GLY A 144 18.88 -23.48 -10.66
CA GLY A 144 18.94 -24.66 -9.81
C GLY A 144 18.20 -24.55 -8.47
N TYR A 145 17.65 -23.38 -8.13
CA TYR A 145 16.82 -23.18 -6.95
C TYR A 145 15.34 -23.38 -7.30
N SER A 146 14.67 -24.33 -6.62
CA SER A 146 13.22 -24.52 -6.74
C SER A 146 12.49 -23.42 -5.96
N CYS A 147 11.80 -22.56 -6.68
CA CYS A 147 11.12 -21.38 -6.14
C CYS A 147 9.61 -21.55 -6.23
N ASP A 148 8.89 -21.10 -5.21
CA ASP A 148 7.48 -20.84 -5.33
C ASP A 148 7.28 -19.48 -6.02
N VAL A 149 6.32 -19.43 -6.93
CA VAL A 149 6.07 -18.25 -7.76
C VAL A 149 4.72 -17.68 -7.42
N PHE A 150 4.69 -16.38 -7.13
CA PHE A 150 3.49 -15.65 -6.76
C PHE A 150 3.35 -14.40 -7.60
N THR A 151 2.12 -13.92 -7.73
CA THR A 151 1.83 -12.59 -8.25
C THR A 151 0.96 -11.84 -7.26
N ILE A 152 1.20 -10.54 -7.11
CA ILE A 152 0.41 -9.63 -6.29
C ILE A 152 0.62 -8.22 -6.83
N MET A 153 -0.47 -7.50 -7.11
CA MET A 153 -0.42 -6.09 -7.54
C MET A 153 0.66 -5.80 -8.60
N GLY A 154 0.86 -6.71 -9.56
CA GLY A 154 1.66 -6.45 -10.78
C GLY A 154 3.14 -6.74 -10.58
N CYS A 155 3.47 -7.22 -9.39
CA CYS A 155 4.71 -7.86 -9.05
C CYS A 155 4.55 -9.38 -9.19
N LYS A 156 5.40 -10.00 -10.00
CA LYS A 156 5.65 -11.44 -10.00
C LYS A 156 6.93 -11.70 -9.21
N SER A 157 6.91 -12.62 -8.25
CA SER A 157 8.05 -12.88 -7.35
C SER A 157 8.35 -14.38 -7.26
N TRP A 158 9.64 -14.71 -7.19
CA TRP A 158 10.16 -16.07 -7.01
C TRP A 158 10.78 -16.18 -5.62
N LEU A 159 10.15 -16.99 -4.78
CA LEU A 159 10.55 -17.23 -3.40
C LEU A 159 11.27 -18.57 -3.28
N TYR A 160 12.58 -18.53 -3.02
CA TYR A 160 13.32 -19.72 -2.60
C TYR A 160 13.26 -19.84 -1.08
N LYS A 161 12.51 -20.83 -0.57
CA LYS A 161 12.38 -21.07 0.88
C LYS A 161 11.95 -19.83 1.67
N GLY A 162 11.08 -19.02 1.07
CA GLY A 162 10.57 -17.75 1.62
C GLY A 162 11.43 -16.52 1.31
N VAL A 163 12.66 -16.69 0.80
CA VAL A 163 13.53 -15.57 0.41
C VAL A 163 13.22 -15.19 -1.04
N ALA A 164 12.86 -13.93 -1.29
CA ALA A 164 12.70 -13.42 -2.65
C ALA A 164 14.07 -13.34 -3.34
N ILE A 165 14.26 -14.11 -4.41
CA ILE A 165 15.52 -14.13 -5.17
C ILE A 165 15.36 -13.59 -6.59
N LYS A 166 14.11 -13.36 -7.02
CA LYS A 166 13.79 -12.63 -8.24
C LYS A 166 12.43 -11.96 -8.09
N SER A 167 12.29 -10.77 -8.64
CA SER A 167 11.00 -10.10 -8.80
C SER A 167 10.94 -9.34 -10.12
N GLU A 168 9.73 -9.25 -10.68
CA GLU A 168 9.42 -8.51 -11.90
C GLU A 168 8.18 -7.67 -11.63
N VAL A 169 8.32 -6.35 -11.70
CA VAL A 169 7.25 -5.39 -11.49
C VAL A 169 7.03 -4.63 -12.78
N LYS A 170 5.77 -4.61 -13.23
CA LYS A 170 5.34 -3.77 -14.34
C LYS A 170 4.00 -3.13 -14.04
N VAL A 171 4.05 -1.88 -13.59
CA VAL A 171 2.86 -1.11 -13.17
C VAL A 171 3.02 0.31 -13.69
N MET A 172 2.01 0.85 -14.39
CA MET A 172 1.95 2.27 -14.78
C MET A 172 3.21 2.80 -15.49
N GLY A 173 3.77 2.03 -16.42
CA GLY A 173 5.00 2.40 -17.16
C GLY A 173 6.30 2.30 -16.35
N ILE A 174 6.24 2.01 -15.05
CA ILE A 174 7.38 1.66 -14.21
C ILE A 174 7.68 0.17 -14.41
N VAL A 175 8.93 -0.13 -14.78
CA VAL A 175 9.42 -1.50 -14.91
C VAL A 175 10.58 -1.66 -13.96
N ASN A 176 10.46 -2.52 -12.96
CA ASN A 176 11.55 -2.83 -12.04
C ASN A 176 11.74 -4.33 -12.00
N ASN A 177 12.99 -4.78 -12.11
CA ASN A 177 13.31 -6.19 -11.96
C ASN A 177 14.44 -6.33 -10.95
N GLU A 178 14.31 -7.33 -10.09
CA GLU A 178 15.36 -7.76 -9.19
C GLU A 178 15.75 -9.18 -9.57
N MET A 179 17.05 -9.45 -9.68
CA MET A 179 17.57 -10.79 -9.94
C MET A 179 18.76 -11.05 -9.04
N PHE A 180 18.77 -12.19 -8.35
CA PHE A 180 19.90 -12.54 -7.52
C PHE A 180 21.16 -12.79 -8.36
N THR A 181 22.28 -12.30 -7.86
CA THR A 181 23.63 -12.49 -8.42
C THR A 181 24.51 -13.33 -7.50
N ASP A 182 24.20 -13.37 -6.20
CA ASP A 182 24.86 -14.23 -5.21
C ASP A 182 23.83 -14.67 -4.17
N LEU A 183 23.79 -15.98 -3.86
CA LEU A 183 22.89 -16.56 -2.87
C LEU A 183 23.66 -17.58 -2.04
N LYS A 184 23.77 -17.32 -0.74
CA LYS A 184 24.54 -18.11 0.22
C LYS A 184 23.64 -18.56 1.37
N PRO A 185 22.86 -19.63 1.18
CA PRO A 185 21.99 -20.15 2.23
C PRO A 185 22.82 -20.85 3.33
N GLY A 186 22.41 -20.69 4.59
CA GLY A 186 22.99 -21.41 5.72
C GLY A 186 24.35 -20.91 6.20
N ILE A 187 24.87 -19.78 5.70
CA ILE A 187 26.11 -19.20 6.22
C ILE A 187 25.92 -18.61 7.62
N SER A 188 26.97 -18.60 8.42
CA SER A 188 26.97 -17.85 9.68
C SER A 188 27.08 -16.35 9.38
N VAL A 189 26.16 -15.56 9.92
CA VAL A 189 26.15 -14.11 9.79
C VAL A 189 26.66 -13.50 11.10
N PRO A 190 27.69 -12.62 11.07
CA PRO A 190 28.19 -11.96 12.28
C PRO A 190 27.09 -11.15 12.98
N ALA A 191 27.00 -11.24 14.30
CA ALA A 191 25.99 -10.51 15.09
C ALA A 191 26.04 -8.99 14.89
N SER A 192 27.23 -8.43 14.63
CA SER A 192 27.43 -7.01 14.32
C SER A 192 26.69 -6.54 13.06
N THR A 193 26.35 -7.45 12.14
CA THR A 193 25.56 -7.15 10.93
C THR A 193 24.19 -6.55 11.31
N PHE A 194 23.60 -7.05 12.39
CA PHE A 194 22.29 -6.68 12.90
C PHE A 194 22.34 -5.60 13.99
N THR A 195 23.47 -4.90 14.12
CA THR A 195 23.62 -3.79 15.06
C THR A 195 23.42 -2.46 14.32
N ALA A 196 22.55 -1.61 14.86
CA ALA A 196 22.31 -0.28 14.33
C ALA A 196 23.56 0.61 14.48
N PRO A 197 23.95 1.38 13.45
CA PRO A 197 25.02 2.37 13.56
C PRO A 197 24.74 3.38 14.69
N THR A 198 25.75 3.70 15.49
CA THR A 198 25.64 4.62 16.64
C THR A 198 25.91 6.08 16.30
N ASP A 199 26.45 6.35 15.11
CA ASP A 199 26.85 7.65 14.57
C ASP A 199 25.73 8.35 13.77
N VAL A 200 24.51 7.81 13.81
CA VAL A 200 23.33 8.32 13.11
C VAL A 200 22.33 8.89 14.12
N ASN A 201 21.76 10.06 13.82
CA ASN A 201 20.67 10.62 14.61
C ASN A 201 19.35 9.96 14.20
N TYR A 202 18.74 9.19 15.11
CA TYR A 202 17.48 8.49 14.86
C TYR A 202 16.29 9.25 15.41
N GLN A 203 15.30 9.47 14.56
CA GLN A 203 13.95 9.80 14.99
C GLN A 203 13.24 8.53 15.50
N ASP A 204 12.69 8.57 16.71
CA ASP A 204 11.86 7.50 17.23
C ASP A 204 10.42 7.66 16.75
N LEU A 205 9.95 6.69 15.99
CA LEU A 205 8.61 6.68 15.40
C LEU A 205 7.62 5.82 16.19
N SER A 206 8.04 5.17 17.28
CA SER A 206 7.19 4.21 18.01
C SER A 206 5.90 4.84 18.51
N ALA A 207 5.97 6.07 19.06
CA ALA A 207 4.79 6.78 19.55
C ALA A 207 3.84 7.21 18.41
N ALA A 208 4.38 7.73 17.31
CA ALA A 208 3.59 8.10 16.14
C ALA A 208 2.94 6.88 15.48
N GLN A 209 3.68 5.77 15.37
CA GLN A 209 3.18 4.50 14.82
C GLN A 209 2.12 3.88 15.73
N ASN A 210 2.34 3.88 17.05
CA ASN A 210 1.35 3.38 18.00
C ASN A 210 0.09 4.23 18.01
N ASN A 211 0.21 5.55 17.89
CA ASN A 211 -0.95 6.44 17.80
C ASN A 211 -1.70 6.22 16.48
N PHE A 212 -0.99 6.09 15.36
CA PHE A 212 -1.62 5.79 14.07
C PHE A 212 -2.34 4.44 14.08
N PHE A 213 -1.71 3.39 14.62
CA PHE A 213 -2.33 2.06 14.73
C PHE A 213 -3.43 2.00 15.80
N ALA A 214 -3.31 2.72 16.91
CA ALA A 214 -4.37 2.83 17.91
C ALA A 214 -5.57 3.59 17.34
N GLN A 215 -5.33 4.62 16.52
CA GLN A 215 -6.38 5.35 15.81
C GLN A 215 -7.06 4.48 14.76
N MET A 216 -6.34 3.58 14.07
CA MET A 216 -6.94 2.59 13.16
C MET A 216 -7.64 1.43 13.89
N GLY A 217 -7.07 0.94 14.99
CA GLY A 217 -7.54 -0.25 15.72
C GLY A 217 -8.61 0.06 16.77
N ASN A 218 -8.76 1.32 17.16
CA ASN A 218 -9.71 1.81 18.14
C ASN A 218 -10.39 3.06 17.58
N MET A 219 -11.05 2.95 16.42
CA MET A 219 -12.06 3.92 15.98
C MET A 219 -13.43 3.61 16.63
N PRO A 220 -13.76 4.15 17.83
CA PRO A 220 -15.09 4.70 17.99
C PRO A 220 -15.21 5.95 17.12
N ALA A 221 -16.44 6.30 16.73
CA ALA A 221 -16.72 7.60 16.12
C ALA A 221 -16.09 8.70 16.99
N MET A 222 -15.06 9.39 16.50
CA MET A 222 -14.39 10.46 17.24
C MET A 222 -15.15 11.76 17.03
N GLU A 223 -15.96 12.10 18.02
CA GLU A 223 -16.20 13.48 18.43
C GLU A 223 -14.91 14.03 19.07
N ASP A 224 -14.63 15.31 18.78
CA ASP A 224 -13.63 16.20 19.37
C ASP A 224 -12.15 16.04 18.92
N MET A 225 -11.80 16.81 17.89
CA MET A 225 -10.48 17.45 17.77
C MET A 225 -10.67 18.94 17.46
N ASP A 226 -10.21 19.78 18.39
CA ASP A 226 -10.26 21.25 18.34
C ASP A 226 -9.27 21.84 17.31
N ASP A 227 -9.81 22.75 16.50
CA ASP A 227 -9.31 24.00 15.93
C ASP A 227 -7.80 24.23 15.75
N ASP A 228 -7.33 24.03 14.52
CA ASP A 228 -6.48 25.00 13.82
C ASP A 228 -7.13 25.29 12.44
N ASP A 229 -7.75 26.47 12.35
CA ASP A 229 -8.45 27.02 11.18
C ASP A 229 -7.50 27.21 9.99
N ASP A 230 -7.77 26.50 8.88
CA ASP A 230 -7.79 27.07 7.51
C ASP A 230 -8.23 26.05 6.42
N ASP A 231 -8.34 24.74 6.71
CA ASP A 231 -8.76 23.70 5.74
C ASP A 231 -9.88 22.77 6.27
N LEU A 232 -10.85 23.28 7.04
CA LEU A 232 -11.94 22.47 7.56
C LEU A 232 -12.90 22.05 6.41
N GLN A 233 -12.82 20.78 6.00
CA GLN A 233 -13.83 20.17 5.12
C GLN A 233 -15.22 20.33 5.75
N ILE A 234 -16.16 20.89 4.99
CA ILE A 234 -17.54 21.04 5.42
C ILE A 234 -18.18 19.65 5.39
N PRO A 235 -18.70 19.14 6.54
CA PRO A 235 -19.32 17.83 6.60
C PRO A 235 -20.51 17.71 5.66
N VAL A 236 -20.68 16.55 5.04
CA VAL A 236 -21.86 16.23 4.24
C VAL A 236 -23.07 16.01 5.15
N GLU A 237 -24.22 16.56 4.79
CA GLU A 237 -25.46 16.39 5.57
C GLU A 237 -26.04 14.97 5.45
N TYR A 238 -25.58 14.18 4.47
CA TYR A 238 -26.05 12.82 4.26
C TYR A 238 -25.62 11.91 5.42
N PRO A 239 -26.55 11.20 6.09
CA PRO A 239 -26.20 10.38 7.25
C PRO A 239 -25.24 9.24 6.91
N PHE A 240 -24.18 9.10 7.70
CA PHE A 240 -23.16 8.05 7.50
C PHE A 240 -23.76 6.63 7.50
N ASP A 241 -24.71 6.33 8.40
CA ASP A 241 -25.36 5.02 8.45
C ASP A 241 -26.16 4.71 7.18
N LYS A 242 -26.75 5.74 6.55
CA LYS A 242 -27.45 5.59 5.28
C LYS A 242 -26.46 5.30 4.15
N PHE A 243 -25.35 6.03 4.10
CA PHE A 243 -24.26 5.80 3.13
C PHE A 243 -23.67 4.40 3.28
N LYS A 244 -23.37 3.99 4.52
CA LYS A 244 -22.86 2.66 4.85
C LYS A 244 -23.85 1.57 4.46
N SER A 245 -25.14 1.76 4.71
CA SER A 245 -26.18 0.81 4.32
C SER A 245 -26.24 0.62 2.80
N VAL A 246 -26.17 1.72 2.04
CA VAL A 246 -26.15 1.70 0.58
C VAL A 246 -24.91 0.94 0.07
N VAL A 247 -23.72 1.34 0.51
CA VAL A 247 -22.47 0.79 -0.03
C VAL A 247 -22.26 -0.67 0.38
N ASN A 248 -22.62 -1.07 1.60
CA ASN A 248 -22.51 -2.47 2.02
C ASN A 248 -23.52 -3.38 1.31
N GLY A 249 -24.67 -2.85 0.89
CA GLY A 249 -25.64 -3.56 0.07
C GLY A 249 -25.24 -3.65 -1.41
N PHE A 250 -24.25 -2.86 -1.83
CA PHE A 250 -23.83 -2.77 -3.22
C PHE A 250 -22.85 -3.89 -3.60
N SER A 251 -23.09 -4.48 -4.77
CA SER A 251 -22.15 -5.42 -5.40
C SER A 251 -22.11 -5.17 -6.91
N TYR A 252 -20.90 -5.25 -7.48
CA TYR A 252 -20.72 -5.02 -8.90
C TYR A 252 -19.55 -5.85 -9.43
N GLY A 253 -19.77 -6.66 -10.45
CA GLY A 253 -18.70 -7.23 -11.28
C GLY A 253 -17.58 -8.00 -10.56
N GLY A 254 -17.76 -8.45 -9.31
CA GLY A 254 -16.72 -9.09 -8.50
C GLY A 254 -15.85 -8.13 -7.67
N TYR A 255 -16.18 -6.84 -7.65
CA TYR A 255 -15.57 -5.87 -6.73
C TYR A 255 -15.97 -6.16 -5.28
N LYS A 256 -15.01 -6.04 -4.37
CA LYS A 256 -15.21 -6.20 -2.92
C LYS A 256 -14.86 -4.91 -2.19
N SER A 257 -15.75 -4.44 -1.32
CA SER A 257 -15.50 -3.28 -0.46
C SER A 257 -14.49 -3.60 0.63
N TRP A 258 -13.58 -2.68 0.89
CA TRP A 258 -12.63 -2.72 2.02
C TRP A 258 -13.21 -2.17 3.32
N GLY A 259 -14.45 -1.68 3.28
CA GLY A 259 -15.09 -0.99 4.39
C GLY A 259 -15.61 0.38 3.96
N VAL A 260 -16.36 0.98 4.87
CA VAL A 260 -16.97 2.30 4.70
C VAL A 260 -16.50 3.15 5.87
N ASN A 261 -15.98 4.34 5.59
CA ASN A 261 -15.43 5.26 6.58
C ASN A 261 -16.00 6.67 6.41
N SER A 262 -15.95 7.46 7.47
CA SER A 262 -16.25 8.88 7.47
C SER A 262 -15.06 9.61 8.06
N VAL A 263 -14.55 10.61 7.34
CA VAL A 263 -13.38 11.40 7.75
C VAL A 263 -13.72 12.86 7.50
N PHE A 264 -13.64 13.70 8.53
CA PHE A 264 -14.04 15.12 8.48
C PHE A 264 -15.44 15.35 7.88
N GLY A 265 -16.36 14.41 8.12
CA GLY A 265 -17.72 14.48 7.61
C GLY A 265 -17.88 14.17 6.12
N VAL A 266 -16.85 13.69 5.43
CA VAL A 266 -16.92 13.11 4.08
C VAL A 266 -17.01 11.59 4.23
N HIS A 267 -17.97 10.95 3.55
CA HIS A 267 -18.15 9.50 3.61
C HIS A 267 -17.54 8.85 2.39
N ALA A 268 -16.76 7.77 2.58
CA ALA A 268 -16.09 7.11 1.48
C ALA A 268 -16.08 5.59 1.63
N SER A 269 -15.94 4.91 0.49
CA SER A 269 -15.61 3.50 0.41
C SER A 269 -14.82 3.21 -0.85
N THR A 270 -13.84 2.32 -0.74
CA THR A 270 -13.11 1.79 -1.88
C THR A 270 -13.46 0.32 -2.07
N LEU A 271 -13.84 -0.03 -3.29
CA LEU A 271 -14.04 -1.41 -3.73
C LEU A 271 -12.93 -1.79 -4.70
N THR A 272 -12.45 -3.03 -4.63
CA THR A 272 -11.37 -3.50 -5.52
C THR A 272 -11.72 -4.81 -6.21
N LYS A 273 -11.21 -4.97 -7.44
CA LYS A 273 -11.19 -6.21 -8.20
C LYS A 273 -9.83 -6.36 -8.90
N GLY A 274 -8.93 -7.11 -8.28
CA GLY A 274 -7.53 -7.17 -8.75
C GLY A 274 -6.89 -5.80 -8.64
N PHE A 275 -6.45 -5.24 -9.77
CA PHE A 275 -5.86 -3.90 -9.85
C PHE A 275 -6.88 -2.78 -10.03
N SER A 276 -8.12 -3.14 -10.32
CA SER A 276 -9.14 -2.13 -10.55
C SER A 276 -9.73 -1.69 -9.23
N SER A 277 -9.88 -0.39 -9.03
CA SER A 277 -10.57 0.19 -7.89
C SER A 277 -11.78 1.00 -8.35
N LEU A 278 -12.77 1.03 -7.47
CA LEU A 278 -13.96 1.86 -7.57
C LEU A 278 -14.10 2.58 -6.23
N THR A 279 -13.94 3.89 -6.23
CA THR A 279 -14.09 4.72 -5.04
C THR A 279 -15.42 5.44 -5.10
N ILE A 280 -16.19 5.35 -4.03
CA ILE A 280 -17.48 6.02 -3.87
C ILE A 280 -17.33 7.01 -2.74
N VAL A 281 -17.59 8.28 -3.01
CA VAL A 281 -17.48 9.39 -2.03
C VAL A 281 -18.80 10.15 -1.97
N ALA A 282 -19.22 10.51 -0.77
CA ALA A 282 -20.27 11.50 -0.51
C ALA A 282 -19.65 12.70 0.22
N GLU A 283 -19.72 13.88 -0.39
CA GLU A 283 -19.14 15.11 0.16
C GLU A 283 -20.07 16.31 -0.01
N SER A 284 -19.90 17.35 0.81
CA SER A 284 -20.66 18.59 0.69
C SER A 284 -20.31 19.31 -0.61
N ARG A 285 -21.32 19.86 -1.30
CA ARG A 285 -21.12 20.72 -2.47
C ARG A 285 -20.31 21.97 -2.16
N LYS A 286 -20.23 22.36 -0.89
CA LYS A 286 -19.44 23.52 -0.43
C LYS A 286 -17.94 23.23 -0.38
N ASN A 287 -17.53 21.97 -0.49
CA ASN A 287 -16.13 21.58 -0.60
C ASN A 287 -15.61 21.66 -2.04
N ALA A 288 -16.50 21.75 -3.03
CA ALA A 288 -16.11 21.81 -4.43
C ALA A 288 -15.60 23.21 -4.80
N GLU A 289 -14.47 23.28 -5.50
CA GLU A 289 -13.91 24.54 -5.97
C GLU A 289 -14.71 25.09 -7.16
N GLU A 290 -14.74 26.42 -7.30
CA GLU A 290 -15.43 27.05 -8.42
C GLU A 290 -14.77 26.65 -9.75
N GLY A 291 -15.47 25.85 -10.55
CA GLY A 291 -14.99 25.39 -11.86
C GLY A 291 -14.29 24.03 -11.85
N GLU A 292 -14.25 23.33 -10.71
CA GLU A 292 -13.60 22.01 -10.55
C GLU A 292 -14.01 20.98 -11.62
N TYR A 293 -15.27 21.00 -12.05
CA TYR A 293 -15.80 20.06 -13.06
C TYR A 293 -15.97 20.66 -14.46
N SER A 294 -15.37 21.82 -14.73
CA SER A 294 -15.57 22.55 -15.99
C SER A 294 -15.06 21.82 -17.24
N GLY A 295 -14.10 20.92 -17.08
CA GLY A 295 -13.56 20.06 -18.15
C GLY A 295 -14.38 18.79 -18.43
N MET A 296 -15.40 18.50 -17.62
CA MET A 296 -16.17 17.26 -17.71
C MET A 296 -17.41 17.37 -18.59
N GLU A 297 -17.81 16.24 -19.20
CA GLU A 297 -19.06 16.13 -19.94
C GLU A 297 -20.25 16.25 -18.97
N LYS A 298 -21.05 17.31 -19.15
CA LYS A 298 -22.27 17.53 -18.37
C LYS A 298 -23.48 16.88 -19.03
N PHE A 299 -24.28 16.16 -18.24
CA PHE A 299 -25.53 15.55 -18.68
C PHE A 299 -26.54 15.42 -17.53
N THR A 300 -27.75 14.93 -17.83
CA THR A 300 -28.79 14.67 -16.83
C THR A 300 -29.12 13.18 -16.82
N HIS A 301 -29.23 12.59 -15.64
CA HIS A 301 -29.61 11.19 -15.46
C HIS A 301 -30.49 11.03 -14.22
N ASN A 302 -31.63 10.35 -14.33
CA ASN A 302 -32.62 10.17 -13.25
C ASN A 302 -33.01 11.45 -12.49
N GLY A 303 -33.02 12.61 -13.18
CA GLY A 303 -33.35 13.90 -12.58
C GLY A 303 -32.19 14.60 -11.87
N HIS A 304 -31.00 14.01 -11.87
CA HIS A 304 -29.77 14.60 -11.32
C HIS A 304 -28.90 15.20 -12.41
N ASN A 305 -28.18 16.27 -12.07
CA ASN A 305 -27.09 16.77 -12.90
C ASN A 305 -25.87 15.87 -12.69
N CYS A 306 -25.27 15.42 -13.78
CA CYS A 306 -24.11 14.55 -13.75
C CYS A 306 -22.96 15.14 -14.55
N TYR A 307 -21.75 14.86 -14.11
CA TYR A 307 -20.50 15.25 -14.75
C TYR A 307 -19.65 13.99 -14.93
N TYR A 308 -19.20 13.72 -16.16
CA TYR A 308 -18.35 12.58 -16.46
C TYR A 308 -17.07 13.04 -17.16
N GLY A 309 -15.93 12.56 -16.72
CA GLY A 309 -14.68 12.87 -17.38
C GLY A 309 -13.50 12.10 -16.82
N GLU A 310 -12.35 12.31 -17.44
CA GLU A 310 -11.06 11.86 -16.93
C GLU A 310 -10.68 12.70 -15.69
N MET A 311 -9.99 12.08 -14.73
CA MET A 311 -9.47 12.77 -13.56
C MET A 311 -8.14 13.46 -13.93
N GLU A 312 -7.95 14.73 -13.59
CA GLU A 312 -6.79 15.51 -14.08
C GLU A 312 -5.43 14.99 -13.57
N GLU A 313 -5.40 14.34 -12.40
CA GLU A 313 -4.17 13.89 -11.73
C GLU A 313 -3.97 12.35 -11.76
N GLU A 314 -4.95 11.57 -12.23
CA GLU A 314 -4.94 10.11 -12.18
C GLU A 314 -5.40 9.47 -13.50
N GLU A 315 -4.86 8.30 -13.89
CA GLU A 315 -5.33 7.53 -15.07
C GLU A 315 -6.68 6.83 -14.79
N GLY A 316 -7.72 7.63 -14.61
CA GLY A 316 -9.06 7.17 -14.24
C GLY A 316 -10.16 8.09 -14.75
N THR A 317 -11.40 7.66 -14.51
CA THR A 317 -12.60 8.42 -14.86
C THR A 317 -13.48 8.55 -13.65
N ALA A 318 -14.17 9.69 -13.53
CA ALA A 318 -15.14 9.92 -12.48
C ALA A 318 -16.53 10.21 -13.07
N LEU A 319 -17.54 9.83 -12.29
CA LEU A 319 -18.91 10.29 -12.43
C LEU A 319 -19.30 11.04 -11.16
N ILE A 320 -19.55 12.34 -11.27
CA ILE A 320 -20.04 13.19 -10.19
C ILE A 320 -21.54 13.40 -10.38
N ILE A 321 -22.31 13.19 -9.33
CA ILE A 321 -23.78 13.26 -9.34
C ILE A 321 -24.23 14.26 -8.28
N ASP A 322 -24.98 15.26 -8.73
CA ASP A 322 -25.53 16.32 -7.89
C ASP A 322 -26.79 15.83 -7.15
N TYR A 323 -26.77 15.88 -5.81
CA TYR A 323 -27.91 15.59 -4.94
C TYR A 323 -28.28 16.83 -4.12
N PRO A 324 -29.06 17.77 -4.70
CA PRO A 324 -29.41 19.04 -4.04
C PRO A 324 -30.17 18.86 -2.72
N ALA A 325 -30.91 17.75 -2.56
CA ALA A 325 -31.69 17.48 -1.36
C ALA A 325 -30.85 17.30 -0.09
N TYR A 326 -29.55 17.00 -0.23
CA TYR A 326 -28.59 16.83 0.87
C TYR A 326 -27.37 17.74 0.74
N ASP A 327 -27.45 18.76 -0.15
CA ASP A 327 -26.34 19.63 -0.52
C ASP A 327 -25.01 18.87 -0.74
N MET A 328 -25.09 17.75 -1.47
CA MET A 328 -23.97 16.82 -1.65
C MET A 328 -23.68 16.46 -3.09
N TYR A 329 -22.44 16.03 -3.33
CA TYR A 329 -22.07 15.24 -4.49
C TYR A 329 -21.88 13.78 -4.10
N ILE A 330 -22.32 12.87 -4.98
CA ILE A 330 -21.83 11.49 -5.00
C ILE A 330 -20.81 11.40 -6.12
N ILE A 331 -19.58 11.03 -5.78
CA ILE A 331 -18.48 10.84 -6.72
C ILE A 331 -18.20 9.36 -6.83
N ILE A 332 -18.20 8.83 -8.05
CA ILE A 332 -17.84 7.46 -8.38
C ILE A 332 -16.61 7.52 -9.27
N ALA A 333 -15.44 7.29 -8.68
CA ALA A 333 -14.16 7.28 -9.38
C ALA A 333 -13.71 5.84 -9.67
N ALA A 334 -13.16 5.60 -10.86
CA ALA A 334 -12.69 4.28 -11.26
C ALA A 334 -11.27 4.32 -11.83
N LEU A 335 -10.47 3.35 -11.40
CA LEU A 335 -9.13 3.06 -11.90
C LEU A 335 -9.06 1.57 -12.32
N PRO A 336 -8.58 1.22 -13.52
CA PRO A 336 -8.38 2.12 -14.65
C PRO A 336 -9.72 2.71 -15.11
N THR A 337 -9.67 3.57 -16.13
CA THR A 337 -10.83 4.24 -16.72
C THR A 337 -12.00 3.27 -17.00
N MET A 338 -13.21 3.72 -16.68
CA MET A 338 -14.48 3.09 -17.05
C MET A 338 -15.25 4.01 -17.97
N ASP A 339 -15.96 3.43 -18.94
CA ASP A 339 -16.82 4.22 -19.80
C ASP A 339 -18.01 4.80 -19.02
N LYS A 340 -18.55 5.91 -19.53
CA LYS A 340 -19.70 6.61 -18.94
C LYS A 340 -20.88 5.69 -18.65
N SER A 341 -21.22 4.79 -19.57
CA SER A 341 -22.40 3.93 -19.41
C SER A 341 -22.22 2.94 -18.26
N THR A 342 -20.98 2.49 -18.03
CA THR A 342 -20.60 1.66 -16.90
C THR A 342 -20.75 2.41 -15.57
N LEU A 343 -20.20 3.63 -15.45
CA LEU A 343 -20.33 4.42 -14.22
C LEU A 343 -21.78 4.81 -13.93
N VAL A 344 -22.56 5.14 -14.96
CA VAL A 344 -24.00 5.39 -14.82
C VAL A 344 -24.73 4.13 -14.33
N SER A 345 -24.43 2.95 -14.89
CA SER A 345 -25.02 1.68 -14.40
C SER A 345 -24.63 1.35 -12.96
N ILE A 346 -23.42 1.74 -12.52
CA ILE A 346 -23.01 1.63 -11.12
C ILE A 346 -23.85 2.57 -10.25
N SER A 347 -24.03 3.83 -10.66
CA SER A 347 -24.87 4.79 -9.93
C SER A 347 -26.32 4.34 -9.76
N ASP A 348 -26.92 3.74 -10.79
CA ASP A 348 -28.27 3.19 -10.76
C ASP A 348 -28.44 2.08 -9.71
N LYS A 349 -27.36 1.33 -9.45
CA LYS A 349 -27.35 0.25 -8.45
C LYS A 349 -27.09 0.75 -7.04
N LEU A 350 -26.43 1.89 -6.88
CA LEU A 350 -26.14 2.47 -5.57
C LEU A 350 -27.39 3.12 -4.95
N GLN A 351 -28.37 3.59 -5.72
CA GLN A 351 -29.68 4.04 -5.20
C GLN A 351 -29.60 5.05 -4.02
N PHE A 352 -28.68 6.03 -4.10
CA PHE A 352 -28.46 7.03 -3.05
C PHE A 352 -29.64 7.95 -2.75
#